data_AF-A0AA39DTE7-F1
#
_entry.id   AF-A0AA39DTE7-F1
#
_cell.length_a   1.000
_cell.length_b   1.000
_cell.length_c   1.000
_cell.angle_alpha   90.00
_cell.angle_beta   90.00
_cell.angle_gamma   90.00
#
_symmetry.space_group_name_H-M   'P 1'
#
loop_
_entity.id
_entity.type
_entity.pdbx_description
1 polymer ?
#
loop_
_entity_poly.entity_id
_entity_poly.type
_entity_poly.pdbx_seq_one_letter_code
_entity_poly.pdbx_strand_id
1 'polypeptide(L)'
;MMVRSTSAEVMFEDHLFLLPLLKDKTVEVVKVLSESQWTSSCVITMKKFQDICGGTREASAVLSYLSGCGKAQYLSISKKELIEGVKVSLSTAAVSGTTSLDLDILHLTWTSENLQQQLDVIDQRYEVSKKAALASLNSGNKKVALRHAKALKLASESREKCISFLNRVEEVLSLIANAESTKKVSEAIQIGARAIKENRIDVEEVQHCLQELGDSIDSQKQVEEALAESDPSSIDIEDEDIEEEFRKLELELGNQNPQILVSQAGVDTAAGETEVSESSKSLCDALSDLKLADNAARGSTILNSTGSKRDNISKNLKLEAA
;
A
#
# COMPACT_ATOMS: atom_id res chain seq x y z
N MET A 1 -48.75 -35.28 -7.19
CA MET A 1 -48.57 -33.84 -6.93
C MET A 1 -47.08 -33.57 -6.97
N MET A 2 -46.59 -32.91 -8.02
CA MET A 2 -45.17 -32.60 -8.21
C MET A 2 -44.72 -31.56 -7.18
N VAL A 3 -43.69 -31.88 -6.40
CA VAL A 3 -42.89 -30.85 -5.72
C VAL A 3 -41.64 -30.67 -6.55
N ARG A 4 -41.61 -29.54 -7.28
CA ARG A 4 -40.52 -29.10 -8.14
C ARG A 4 -39.76 -28.06 -7.33
N SER A 5 -38.71 -28.49 -6.65
CA SER A 5 -37.79 -27.69 -5.81
C SER A 5 -36.59 -28.65 -5.59
N THR A 6 -35.33 -28.37 -5.93
CA THR A 6 -34.60 -27.11 -5.96
C THR A 6 -33.30 -27.27 -6.77
N SER A 7 -33.23 -26.72 -7.98
CA SER A 7 -31.94 -26.52 -8.68
C SER A 7 -31.16 -25.31 -8.11
N ALA A 8 -31.83 -24.45 -7.34
CA ALA A 8 -31.25 -23.25 -6.75
C ALA A 8 -30.57 -23.55 -5.41
N GLU A 9 -31.11 -24.42 -4.54
CA GLU A 9 -30.48 -24.75 -3.25
C GLU A 9 -29.15 -25.48 -3.41
N VAL A 10 -29.07 -26.43 -4.35
CA VAL A 10 -27.80 -27.14 -4.66
C VAL A 10 -26.73 -26.17 -5.15
N MET A 11 -27.10 -25.17 -5.94
CA MET A 11 -26.17 -24.12 -6.41
C MET A 11 -25.71 -23.19 -5.29
N PHE A 12 -26.54 -22.94 -4.27
CA PHE A 12 -26.17 -22.11 -3.12
C PHE A 12 -25.24 -22.85 -2.17
N GLU A 13 -25.50 -24.13 -1.90
CA GLU A 13 -24.62 -24.99 -1.09
C GLU A 13 -23.24 -25.13 -1.75
N ASP A 14 -23.19 -25.45 -3.05
CA ASP A 14 -21.93 -25.52 -3.80
C ASP A 14 -21.17 -24.18 -3.79
N HIS A 15 -21.88 -23.05 -3.83
CA HIS A 15 -21.27 -21.71 -3.72
C HIS A 15 -20.71 -21.42 -2.33
N LEU A 16 -21.38 -21.90 -1.28
CA LEU A 16 -20.95 -21.80 0.12
C LEU A 16 -19.73 -22.67 0.43
N PHE A 17 -19.60 -23.85 -0.19
CA PHE A 17 -18.42 -24.72 -0.05
C PHE A 17 -17.22 -24.24 -0.88
N LEU A 18 -17.46 -23.67 -2.08
CA LEU A 18 -16.37 -23.16 -2.92
C LEU A 18 -15.75 -21.87 -2.36
N LEU A 19 -16.54 -21.02 -1.70
CA LEU A 19 -16.06 -19.70 -1.26
C LEU A 19 -14.88 -19.78 -0.27
N PRO A 20 -14.90 -20.62 0.78
CA PRO A 20 -13.73 -20.84 1.64
C PRO A 20 -12.51 -21.36 0.86
N LEU A 21 -12.70 -22.36 -0.01
CA LEU A 21 -11.63 -22.93 -0.83
C LEU A 21 -11.01 -21.87 -1.77
N LEU A 22 -11.84 -21.01 -2.34
CA LEU A 22 -11.42 -19.95 -3.24
C LEU A 22 -10.70 -18.83 -2.48
N LYS A 23 -11.14 -18.52 -1.25
CA LYS A 23 -10.45 -17.59 -0.36
C LYS A 23 -9.06 -18.11 0.00
N ASP A 24 -8.95 -19.37 0.42
CA ASP A 24 -7.66 -20.00 0.75
C ASP A 24 -6.74 -20.03 -0.47
N LYS A 25 -7.28 -20.40 -1.65
CA LYS A 25 -6.51 -20.41 -2.89
C LYS A 25 -6.05 -19.02 -3.29
N THR A 26 -6.88 -18.00 -3.08
CA THR A 26 -6.52 -16.60 -3.35
C THR A 26 -5.38 -16.13 -2.45
N VAL A 27 -5.39 -16.51 -1.17
CA VAL A 27 -4.30 -16.21 -0.24
C VAL A 27 -3.00 -16.88 -0.70
N GLU A 28 -3.05 -18.13 -1.14
CA GLU A 28 -1.90 -18.84 -1.71
C GLU A 28 -1.36 -18.13 -2.96
N VAL A 29 -2.23 -17.75 -3.90
CA VAL A 29 -1.85 -17.04 -5.13
C VAL A 29 -1.19 -15.69 -4.81
N VAL A 30 -1.80 -14.89 -3.92
CA VAL A 30 -1.23 -13.59 -3.50
C VAL A 30 0.11 -13.78 -2.81
N LYS A 31 0.25 -14.82 -1.97
CA LYS A 31 1.51 -15.15 -1.31
C LYS A 31 2.62 -15.42 -2.34
N VAL A 32 2.37 -16.30 -3.32
CA VAL A 32 3.33 -16.61 -4.39
C VAL A 32 3.73 -15.36 -5.18
N LEU A 33 2.78 -14.48 -5.48
CA LEU A 33 3.07 -13.22 -6.17
C LEU A 33 3.90 -12.26 -5.31
N SER A 34 3.65 -12.21 -4.00
CA SER A 34 4.38 -11.35 -3.06
C SER A 34 5.81 -11.81 -2.77
N GLU A 35 6.09 -13.12 -2.83
CA GLU A 35 7.46 -13.65 -2.69
C GLU A 35 8.37 -13.16 -3.82
N SER A 36 7.78 -12.87 -4.98
CA SER A 36 8.50 -12.44 -6.18
C SER A 36 8.63 -10.91 -6.30
N GLN A 37 7.89 -10.12 -5.52
CA GLN A 37 7.79 -8.67 -5.72
C GLN A 37 7.60 -7.89 -4.41
N TRP A 38 8.36 -6.79 -4.26
CA TRP A 38 8.25 -5.88 -3.10
C TRP A 38 7.30 -4.69 -3.36
N THR A 39 6.48 -4.77 -4.40
CA THR A 39 5.54 -3.71 -4.80
C THR A 39 4.16 -3.90 -4.17
N SER A 40 3.32 -2.87 -4.19
CA SER A 40 1.95 -2.97 -3.65
C SER A 40 0.99 -3.70 -4.59
N SER A 41 1.35 -3.81 -5.87
CA SER A 41 0.60 -4.52 -6.89
C SER A 41 1.55 -5.22 -7.86
N CYS A 42 1.08 -6.33 -8.41
CA CYS A 42 1.80 -7.16 -9.35
C CYS A 42 1.06 -7.20 -10.68
N VAL A 43 1.79 -7.10 -11.79
CA VAL A 43 1.26 -7.30 -13.14
C VAL A 43 1.94 -8.52 -13.75
N ILE A 44 1.14 -9.49 -14.19
CA ILE A 44 1.63 -10.72 -14.82
C ILE A 44 0.79 -11.10 -16.04
N THR A 45 1.36 -11.94 -16.90
CA THR A 45 0.63 -12.51 -18.04
C THR A 45 -0.45 -13.48 -17.58
N MET A 46 -1.49 -13.64 -18.41
CA MET A 46 -2.56 -14.59 -18.13
C MET A 46 -2.02 -16.03 -18.04
N LYS A 47 -1.02 -16.38 -18.87
CA LYS A 47 -0.35 -17.68 -18.82
C LYS A 47 0.27 -17.94 -17.44
N LYS A 48 1.09 -17.01 -16.96
CA LYS A 48 1.74 -17.13 -15.64
C LYS A 48 0.71 -17.19 -14.51
N PHE A 49 -0.37 -16.42 -14.62
CA PHE A 49 -1.46 -16.47 -13.64
C PHE A 49 -2.15 -17.84 -13.63
N GLN A 50 -2.38 -18.44 -14.79
CA GLN A 50 -2.92 -19.80 -14.91
C GLN A 50 -2.01 -20.85 -14.31
N ASP A 51 -0.70 -20.75 -14.56
CA ASP A 51 0.30 -21.66 -13.99
C ASP A 51 0.30 -21.61 -12.45
N ILE A 52 0.22 -20.42 -11.86
CA ILE A 52 0.14 -20.24 -10.40
C ILE A 52 -1.19 -20.78 -9.84
N CYS A 53 -2.29 -20.60 -10.55
CA CYS A 53 -3.60 -21.07 -10.12
C CYS A 53 -3.79 -22.59 -10.32
N GLY A 54 -2.92 -23.25 -11.08
CA GLY A 54 -3.01 -24.69 -11.39
C GLY A 54 -3.90 -25.03 -12.60
N GLY A 55 -4.28 -24.03 -13.41
CA GLY A 55 -5.09 -24.25 -14.60
C GLY A 55 -5.97 -23.05 -15.00
N THR A 56 -6.55 -23.12 -16.20
CA THR A 56 -7.40 -22.07 -16.76
C THR A 56 -8.71 -21.88 -16.00
N ARG A 57 -9.33 -22.95 -15.52
CA ARG A 57 -10.62 -22.88 -14.80
C ARG A 57 -10.44 -22.27 -13.42
N GLU A 58 -9.43 -22.75 -12.70
CA GLU A 58 -9.02 -22.29 -11.38
C GLU A 58 -8.65 -20.81 -11.44
N ALA A 59 -7.83 -20.42 -12.43
CA ALA A 59 -7.52 -19.01 -12.69
C ALA A 59 -8.76 -18.16 -12.92
N SER A 60 -9.72 -18.64 -13.72
CA SER A 60 -10.95 -17.88 -14.01
C SER A 60 -11.78 -17.66 -12.74
N ALA A 61 -11.88 -18.68 -11.87
CA ALA A 61 -12.59 -18.58 -10.60
C ALA A 61 -11.86 -17.62 -9.63
N VAL A 62 -10.53 -17.76 -9.50
CA VAL A 62 -9.70 -16.90 -8.62
C VAL A 62 -9.73 -15.46 -9.10
N LEU A 63 -9.62 -15.21 -10.41
CA LEU A 63 -9.72 -13.87 -10.98
C LEU A 63 -11.10 -13.26 -10.73
N SER A 64 -12.18 -14.01 -10.96
CA SER A 64 -13.54 -13.52 -10.73
C SER A 64 -13.75 -13.13 -9.27
N TYR A 65 -13.25 -13.93 -8.33
CA TYR A 65 -13.31 -13.63 -6.90
C TYR A 65 -12.46 -12.42 -6.52
N LEU A 66 -11.19 -12.39 -6.93
CA LEU A 66 -10.30 -11.26 -6.68
C LEU A 66 -10.86 -9.95 -7.26
N SER A 67 -11.41 -9.97 -8.48
CA SER A 67 -12.05 -8.82 -9.09
C SER A 67 -13.32 -8.40 -8.35
N GLY A 68 -14.15 -9.35 -7.90
CA GLY A 68 -15.30 -9.09 -7.04
C GLY A 68 -14.92 -8.42 -5.71
N CYS A 69 -13.74 -8.74 -5.16
CA CYS A 69 -13.16 -8.09 -3.99
C CYS A 69 -12.42 -6.78 -4.29
N GLY A 70 -12.36 -6.33 -5.56
CA GLY A 70 -11.58 -5.17 -5.96
C GLY A 70 -10.07 -5.35 -5.81
N LYS A 71 -9.58 -6.60 -5.81
CA LYS A 71 -8.17 -6.98 -5.62
C LYS A 71 -7.44 -7.33 -6.90
N ALA A 72 -8.17 -7.60 -7.99
CA ALA A 72 -7.54 -7.83 -9.28
C ALA A 72 -8.29 -7.14 -10.42
N GLN A 73 -7.54 -6.78 -11.45
CA GLN A 73 -8.05 -6.19 -12.67
C GLN A 73 -7.46 -6.92 -13.87
N TYR A 74 -8.32 -7.32 -14.80
CA TYR A 74 -7.90 -7.89 -16.09
C TYR A 74 -7.30 -6.80 -16.97
N LEU A 75 -6.23 -7.16 -17.69
CA LEU A 75 -5.51 -6.30 -18.62
C LEU A 75 -5.47 -6.95 -20.00
N SER A 76 -5.60 -6.13 -21.04
CA SER A 76 -5.47 -6.57 -22.43
C SER A 76 -4.77 -5.50 -23.27
N ILE A 77 -3.84 -5.94 -24.10
CA ILE A 77 -3.12 -5.11 -25.07
C ILE A 77 -3.32 -5.73 -26.45
N SER A 78 -3.92 -4.98 -27.35
CA SER A 78 -4.06 -5.37 -28.76
C SER A 78 -3.24 -4.42 -29.62
N LYS A 79 -1.97 -4.78 -29.88
CA LYS A 79 -1.08 -4.04 -30.81
C LYS A 79 -0.83 -4.83 -32.09
N LYS A 80 -0.05 -5.91 -31.99
CA LYS A 80 0.24 -6.86 -33.09
C LYS A 80 -0.28 -8.26 -32.78
N GLU A 81 -0.12 -8.66 -31.54
CA GLU A 81 -0.68 -9.87 -30.95
C GLU A 81 -1.50 -9.45 -29.72
N LEU A 82 -2.48 -10.28 -29.35
CA LEU A 82 -3.27 -10.07 -28.15
C LEU A 82 -2.44 -10.54 -26.95
N ILE A 83 -2.11 -9.60 -26.06
CA ILE A 83 -1.45 -9.90 -24.79
C ILE A 83 -2.46 -9.70 -23.68
N GLU A 84 -2.73 -10.76 -22.94
CA GLU A 84 -3.65 -10.75 -21.80
C GLU A 84 -2.87 -10.87 -20.50
N GLY A 85 -3.37 -10.22 -19.45
CA GLY A 85 -2.73 -10.22 -18.15
C GLY A 85 -3.69 -9.88 -17.03
N VAL A 86 -3.15 -9.91 -15.81
CA VAL A 86 -3.86 -9.57 -14.59
C VAL A 86 -2.98 -8.67 -13.75
N LYS A 87 -3.56 -7.57 -13.27
CA LYS A 87 -3.02 -6.76 -12.18
C LYS A 87 -3.62 -7.23 -10.87
N VAL A 88 -2.81 -7.58 -9.88
CA VAL A 88 -3.25 -8.06 -8.56
C VAL A 88 -2.69 -7.14 -7.47
N SER A 89 -3.55 -6.67 -6.55
CA SER A 89 -3.11 -5.99 -5.34
C SER A 89 -2.48 -7.01 -4.38
N LEU A 90 -1.24 -6.73 -3.97
CA LEU A 90 -0.51 -7.53 -2.98
C LEU A 90 -0.73 -7.03 -1.55
N SER A 91 -1.42 -5.89 -1.41
CA SER A 91 -1.72 -5.26 -0.12
C SER A 91 -3.16 -5.50 0.33
N THR A 92 -3.47 -5.11 1.57
CA THR A 92 -4.84 -5.07 2.09
C THR A 92 -5.70 -3.99 1.41
N ALA A 93 -5.13 -3.06 0.66
CA ALA A 93 -5.86 -2.07 -0.13
C ALA A 93 -6.44 -2.63 -1.44
N ALA A 94 -7.47 -1.97 -1.96
CA ALA A 94 -8.03 -2.26 -3.29
C ALA A 94 -6.98 -2.01 -4.39
N VAL A 95 -7.15 -2.66 -5.53
CA VAL A 95 -6.27 -2.48 -6.69
C VAL A 95 -6.50 -1.09 -7.30
N SER A 96 -5.42 -0.32 -7.45
CA SER A 96 -5.47 0.96 -8.16
C SER A 96 -5.84 0.73 -9.63
N GLY A 97 -6.57 1.67 -10.21
CA GLY A 97 -6.97 1.60 -11.63
C GLY A 97 -5.78 1.38 -12.57
N THR A 98 -6.05 0.73 -13.71
CA THR A 98 -5.07 0.49 -14.76
C THR A 98 -4.46 1.80 -15.28
N THR A 99 -3.14 1.85 -15.25
CA THR A 99 -2.31 2.94 -15.76
C THR A 99 -1.61 2.53 -17.06
N SER A 100 -1.06 3.49 -17.80
CA SER A 100 -0.22 3.18 -18.97
C SER A 100 1.01 2.34 -18.60
N LEU A 101 1.60 2.61 -17.42
CA LEU A 101 2.73 1.87 -16.89
C LEU A 101 2.38 0.39 -16.67
N ASP A 102 1.16 0.07 -16.19
CA ASP A 102 0.72 -1.32 -16.03
C ASP A 102 0.72 -2.08 -17.37
N LEU A 103 0.30 -1.42 -18.45
CA LEU A 103 0.32 -2.01 -19.79
C LEU A 103 1.75 -2.21 -20.30
N ASP A 104 2.64 -1.24 -20.04
CA ASP A 104 4.05 -1.37 -20.41
C ASP A 104 4.75 -2.49 -19.61
N ILE A 105 4.47 -2.62 -18.32
CA ILE A 105 4.96 -3.74 -17.47
C ILE A 105 4.42 -5.07 -18.00
N LEU A 106 3.14 -5.16 -18.35
CA LEU A 106 2.57 -6.39 -18.94
C LEU A 106 3.29 -6.77 -20.24
N HIS A 107 3.54 -5.80 -21.12
CA HIS A 107 4.24 -6.05 -22.38
C HIS A 107 5.70 -6.48 -22.14
N LEU A 108 6.41 -5.84 -21.20
CA LEU A 108 7.78 -6.22 -20.84
C LEU A 108 7.84 -7.62 -20.23
N THR A 109 6.90 -7.95 -19.34
CA THR A 109 6.79 -9.27 -18.72
C THR A 109 6.54 -10.35 -19.77
N TRP A 110 5.58 -10.12 -20.68
CA TRP A 110 5.33 -11.01 -21.81
C TRP A 110 6.56 -11.16 -22.72
N THR A 111 7.28 -10.06 -22.99
CA THR A 111 8.50 -10.09 -23.79
C THR A 111 9.58 -10.95 -23.14
N SER A 112 9.77 -10.81 -21.82
CA SER A 112 10.70 -11.64 -21.04
C SER A 112 10.34 -13.12 -21.13
N GLU A 113 9.07 -13.47 -20.92
CA GLU A 113 8.59 -14.86 -21.02
C GLU A 113 8.82 -15.45 -22.42
N ASN A 114 8.56 -14.68 -23.48
CA ASN A 114 8.79 -15.12 -24.85
C ASN A 114 10.28 -15.28 -25.19
N LEU A 115 11.13 -14.39 -24.67
CA LEU A 115 12.60 -14.53 -24.80
C LEU A 115 13.11 -15.78 -24.07
N GLN A 116 12.60 -16.07 -22.88
CA GLN A 116 12.94 -17.30 -22.15
C GLN A 116 12.53 -18.55 -22.95
N GLN A 117 11.30 -18.58 -23.48
CA GLN A 117 10.85 -19.69 -24.31
C GLN A 117 11.72 -19.87 -25.58
N GLN A 118 12.14 -18.77 -26.21
CA GLN A 118 13.07 -18.84 -27.34
C GLN A 118 14.44 -19.37 -26.95
N LEU A 119 14.95 -18.97 -25.78
CA LEU A 119 16.21 -19.46 -25.23
C LEU A 119 16.16 -20.99 -25.00
N ASP A 120 15.07 -21.50 -24.43
CA ASP A 120 14.88 -22.94 -24.20
C ASP A 120 14.90 -23.74 -25.51
N VAL A 121 14.25 -23.21 -26.56
CA VAL A 121 14.26 -23.82 -27.91
C VAL A 121 15.66 -23.78 -28.53
N ILE A 122 16.41 -22.69 -28.35
CA ILE A 122 17.79 -22.57 -28.83
C ILE A 122 18.69 -23.58 -28.10
N ASP A 123 18.54 -23.73 -26.78
CA ASP A 123 19.31 -24.66 -25.96
C ASP A 123 19.04 -26.11 -26.34
N GLN A 124 17.78 -26.47 -26.60
CA GLN A 124 17.43 -27.78 -27.13
C GLN A 124 18.09 -28.04 -28.50
N ARG A 125 18.03 -27.07 -29.42
CA ARG A 125 18.65 -27.18 -30.75
C ARG A 125 20.17 -27.27 -30.68
N TYR A 126 20.78 -26.54 -29.76
CA TYR A 126 22.21 -26.60 -29.48
C TYR A 126 22.60 -28.01 -29.05
N GLU A 127 21.91 -28.60 -28.08
CA GLU A 127 22.22 -29.94 -27.59
C GLU A 127 21.99 -31.04 -28.64
N VAL A 128 20.92 -30.95 -29.44
CA VAL A 128 20.69 -31.86 -30.56
C VAL A 128 21.83 -31.76 -31.60
N SER A 129 22.22 -30.55 -31.97
CA SER A 129 23.28 -30.32 -32.94
C SER A 129 24.65 -30.80 -32.42
N LYS A 130 24.90 -30.65 -31.12
CA LYS A 130 26.11 -31.12 -30.42
C LYS A 130 26.23 -32.63 -30.48
N LYS A 131 25.15 -33.34 -30.10
CA LYS A 131 25.10 -34.81 -30.16
C LYS A 131 25.27 -35.31 -31.59
N ALA A 132 24.62 -34.68 -32.57
CA ALA A 132 24.74 -35.05 -33.99
C ALA A 132 26.16 -34.80 -34.57
N ALA A 133 26.80 -33.70 -34.18
CA ALA A 133 28.19 -33.40 -34.55
C ALA A 133 29.15 -34.48 -34.01
N LEU A 134 29.04 -34.84 -32.73
CA LEU A 134 29.85 -35.86 -32.09
C LEU A 134 29.63 -37.24 -32.72
N ALA A 135 28.38 -37.63 -32.97
CA ALA A 135 28.07 -38.89 -33.63
C ALA A 135 28.68 -38.97 -35.04
N SER A 136 28.57 -37.88 -35.82
CA SER A 136 29.14 -37.80 -37.17
C SER A 136 30.67 -37.80 -37.17
N LEU A 137 31.30 -37.23 -36.14
CA LEU A 137 32.75 -37.25 -35.96
C LEU A 137 33.23 -38.67 -35.64
N ASN A 138 32.54 -39.36 -34.72
CA ASN A 138 32.84 -40.74 -34.34
C ASN A 138 32.62 -41.72 -35.50
N SER A 139 31.65 -41.46 -36.38
CA SER A 139 31.43 -42.26 -37.60
C SER A 139 32.36 -41.88 -38.77
N GLY A 140 33.33 -40.99 -38.56
CA GLY A 140 34.30 -40.56 -39.58
C GLY A 140 33.75 -39.63 -40.67
N ASN A 141 32.47 -39.20 -40.58
CA ASN A 141 31.83 -38.36 -41.59
C ASN A 141 32.11 -36.87 -41.35
N LYS A 142 33.32 -36.44 -41.70
CA LYS A 142 33.83 -35.08 -41.48
C LYS A 142 32.96 -33.97 -42.09
N LYS A 143 32.35 -34.21 -43.27
CA LYS A 143 31.50 -33.20 -43.95
C LYS A 143 30.22 -32.93 -43.18
N VAL A 144 29.57 -33.97 -42.65
CA VAL A 144 28.35 -33.83 -41.86
C VAL A 144 28.66 -33.26 -40.48
N ALA A 145 29.75 -33.71 -39.85
CA ALA A 145 30.24 -33.13 -38.59
C ALA A 145 30.48 -31.61 -38.70
N LEU A 146 31.12 -31.15 -39.79
CA LEU A 146 31.35 -29.73 -40.04
C LEU A 146 30.04 -28.93 -40.21
N ARG A 147 29.01 -29.51 -40.84
CA ARG A 147 27.69 -28.85 -40.96
C ARG A 147 27.04 -28.66 -39.59
N HIS A 148 27.04 -29.69 -38.74
CA HIS A 148 26.51 -29.57 -37.38
C HIS A 148 27.35 -28.60 -36.52
N ALA A 149 28.67 -28.54 -36.70
CA ALA A 149 29.53 -27.56 -36.05
C ALA A 149 29.18 -26.11 -36.44
N LYS A 150 28.86 -25.86 -37.71
CA LYS A 150 28.36 -24.53 -38.15
C LYS A 150 27.00 -24.21 -37.53
N ALA A 151 26.08 -25.18 -37.46
CA ALA A 151 24.79 -25.01 -36.81
C ALA A 151 24.94 -24.68 -35.31
N LEU A 152 25.88 -25.34 -34.61
CA LEU A 152 26.22 -25.04 -33.21
C LEU A 152 26.72 -23.61 -33.03
N LYS A 153 27.60 -23.14 -33.91
CA LYS A 153 28.12 -21.78 -33.85
C LYS A 153 26.99 -20.75 -33.98
N LEU A 154 26.11 -20.94 -34.97
CA LEU A 154 24.95 -20.07 -35.17
C LEU A 154 23.98 -20.11 -33.97
N ALA A 155 23.74 -21.30 -33.42
CA ALA A 155 22.92 -21.46 -32.21
C ALA A 155 23.53 -20.71 -31.02
N SER A 156 24.84 -20.83 -30.80
CA SER A 156 25.57 -20.09 -29.74
C SER A 156 25.45 -18.58 -29.90
N GLU A 157 25.68 -18.05 -31.12
CA GLU A 157 25.55 -16.62 -31.40
C GLU A 157 24.10 -16.14 -31.18
N SER A 158 23.10 -16.94 -31.54
CA SER A 158 21.69 -16.61 -31.27
C SER A 158 21.35 -16.67 -29.78
N ARG A 159 21.94 -17.61 -29.04
CA ARG A 159 21.78 -17.77 -27.60
C ARG A 159 22.30 -16.54 -26.85
N GLU A 160 23.50 -16.10 -27.19
CA GLU A 160 24.13 -14.91 -26.59
C GLU A 160 23.28 -13.66 -26.81
N LYS A 161 22.74 -13.47 -28.02
CA LYS A 161 21.82 -12.37 -28.32
C LYS A 161 20.54 -12.45 -27.48
N CYS A 162 19.94 -13.64 -27.38
CA CYS A 162 18.71 -13.85 -26.62
C CYS A 162 18.92 -13.55 -25.13
N ILE A 163 20.02 -14.04 -24.54
CA ILE A 163 20.41 -13.76 -23.15
C ILE A 163 20.64 -12.26 -22.94
N SER A 164 21.35 -11.60 -23.87
CA SER A 164 21.59 -10.16 -23.78
C SER A 164 20.29 -9.35 -23.78
N PHE A 165 19.32 -9.70 -24.62
CA PHE A 165 18.01 -9.05 -24.63
C PHE A 165 17.20 -9.35 -23.37
N LEU A 166 17.21 -10.59 -22.89
CA LEU A 166 16.51 -10.98 -21.67
C LEU A 166 17.02 -10.19 -20.46
N ASN A 167 18.35 -10.17 -20.26
CA ASN A 167 18.99 -9.42 -19.17
C ASN A 167 18.60 -7.94 -19.20
N ARG A 168 18.55 -7.33 -20.40
CA ARG A 168 18.17 -5.92 -20.55
C ARG A 168 16.70 -5.68 -20.19
N VAL A 169 15.78 -6.61 -20.54
CA VAL A 169 14.36 -6.49 -20.17
C VAL A 169 14.17 -6.65 -18.67
N GLU A 170 14.86 -7.61 -18.05
CA GLU A 170 14.83 -7.84 -16.60
C GLU A 170 15.41 -6.67 -15.82
N GLU A 171 16.51 -6.07 -16.32
CA GLU A 171 17.08 -4.85 -15.76
C GLU A 171 16.06 -3.70 -15.77
N VAL A 172 15.37 -3.48 -16.91
CA VAL A 172 14.34 -2.45 -17.00
C VAL A 172 13.19 -2.71 -16.04
N LEU A 173 12.70 -3.95 -15.92
CA LEU A 173 11.65 -4.31 -14.96
C LEU A 173 12.10 -4.06 -13.52
N SER A 174 13.35 -4.39 -13.17
CA SER A 174 13.94 -4.12 -11.86
C SER A 174 14.04 -2.62 -11.57
N LEU A 175 14.51 -1.83 -12.54
CA LEU A 175 14.57 -0.37 -12.42
C LEU A 175 13.18 0.26 -12.21
N ILE A 176 12.15 -0.23 -12.90
CA ILE A 176 10.76 0.21 -12.72
C ILE A 176 10.29 -0.08 -11.28
N ALA A 177 10.51 -1.31 -10.80
CA ALA A 177 10.12 -1.69 -9.44
C ALA A 177 10.84 -0.85 -8.37
N ASN A 178 12.14 -0.61 -8.54
CA ASN A 178 12.94 0.24 -7.66
C ASN A 178 12.47 1.70 -7.68
N ALA A 179 12.11 2.22 -8.87
CA ALA A 179 11.57 3.57 -9.01
C ALA A 179 10.21 3.72 -8.32
N GLU A 180 9.32 2.71 -8.42
CA GLU A 180 8.03 2.71 -7.74
C GLU A 180 8.20 2.74 -6.21
N SER A 181 9.12 1.92 -5.69
CA SER A 181 9.44 1.89 -4.25
C SER A 181 10.04 3.22 -3.78
N THR A 182 11.01 3.76 -4.53
CA THR A 182 11.66 5.05 -4.22
C THR A 182 10.67 6.19 -4.20
N LYS A 183 9.71 6.21 -5.14
CA LYS A 183 8.64 7.21 -5.18
C LYS A 183 7.82 7.18 -3.89
N LYS A 184 7.41 6.01 -3.41
CA LYS A 184 6.65 5.86 -2.15
C LYS A 184 7.42 6.37 -0.93
N VAL A 185 8.72 6.04 -0.85
CA VAL A 185 9.58 6.54 0.24
C VAL A 185 9.69 8.07 0.18
N SER A 186 9.90 8.64 -1.01
CA SER A 186 9.96 10.09 -1.18
C SER A 186 8.65 10.79 -0.80
N GLU A 187 7.50 10.22 -1.14
CA GLU A 187 6.18 10.74 -0.76
C GLU A 187 6.01 10.71 0.77
N ALA A 188 6.40 9.61 1.43
CA ALA A 188 6.36 9.50 2.89
C ALA A 188 7.24 10.56 3.59
N ILE A 189 8.46 10.78 3.10
CA ILE A 189 9.36 11.82 3.62
C ILE A 189 8.74 13.22 3.44
N GLN A 190 8.15 13.49 2.27
CA GLN A 190 7.52 14.79 2.00
C GLN A 190 6.31 15.05 2.91
N ILE A 191 5.51 14.01 3.20
CA ILE A 191 4.41 14.09 4.16
C ILE A 191 4.93 14.40 5.56
N GLY A 192 5.97 13.68 6.01
CA GLY A 192 6.60 13.94 7.32
C GLY A 192 7.17 15.36 7.44
N ALA A 193 7.88 15.84 6.41
CA ALA A 193 8.42 17.19 6.37
C ALA A 193 7.31 18.27 6.40
N ARG A 194 6.19 18.04 5.69
CA ARG A 194 5.03 18.94 5.74
C ARG A 194 4.40 18.96 7.13
N ALA A 195 4.22 17.79 7.75
CA ALA A 195 3.67 17.70 9.11
C ALA A 195 4.54 18.43 10.14
N ILE A 196 5.88 18.31 10.07
CA ILE A 196 6.81 19.05 10.93
C ILE A 196 6.61 20.57 10.76
N LYS A 197 6.55 21.03 9.50
CA LYS A 197 6.35 22.45 9.18
C LYS A 197 4.99 22.99 9.64
N GLU A 198 3.91 22.23 9.43
CA GLU A 198 2.54 22.63 9.81
C GLU A 198 2.38 22.68 11.33
N ASN A 199 3.02 21.78 12.07
CA ASN A 199 2.97 21.74 13.53
C ASN A 199 3.99 22.68 14.19
N ARG A 200 4.75 23.47 13.42
CA ARG A 200 5.83 24.36 13.92
C ARG A 200 6.78 23.64 14.88
N ILE A 201 7.07 22.36 14.61
CA ILE A 201 8.02 21.61 15.41
C ILE A 201 9.41 22.06 14.96
N ASP A 202 9.90 23.12 15.59
CA ASP A 202 11.28 23.59 15.46
C ASP A 202 12.15 22.83 16.48
N VAL A 203 13.25 22.23 16.02
CA VAL A 203 14.07 21.36 16.89
C VAL A 203 14.69 22.20 18.02
N GLU A 204 15.02 23.44 17.71
CA GLU A 204 15.59 24.42 18.60
C GLU A 204 14.58 24.90 19.65
N GLU A 205 13.33 25.19 19.27
CA GLU A 205 12.26 25.53 20.22
C GLU A 205 11.91 24.35 21.15
N VAL A 206 11.86 23.11 20.62
CA VAL A 206 11.64 21.91 21.44
C VAL A 206 12.78 21.72 22.45
N GLN A 207 14.02 21.90 22.02
CA GLN A 207 15.18 21.79 22.90
C GLN A 207 15.18 22.88 23.98
N HIS A 208 14.77 24.11 23.64
CA HIS A 208 14.64 25.20 24.61
C HIS A 208 13.58 24.89 25.67
N CYS A 209 12.38 24.46 25.27
CA CYS A 209 11.32 24.09 26.20
C CYS A 209 11.73 22.91 27.11
N LEU A 210 12.47 21.93 26.60
CA LEU A 210 12.99 20.82 27.40
C LEU A 210 14.05 21.29 28.40
N GLN A 211 14.90 22.25 28.02
CA GLN A 211 15.87 22.85 28.93
C GLN A 211 15.18 23.66 30.03
N GLU A 212 14.23 24.53 29.68
CA GLU A 212 13.45 25.31 30.68
C GLU A 212 12.69 24.41 31.65
N LEU A 213 12.14 23.30 31.17
CA LEU A 213 11.49 22.30 32.03
C LEU A 213 12.50 21.63 32.96
N GLY A 214 13.69 21.26 32.47
CA GLY A 214 14.77 20.72 33.29
C GLY A 214 15.21 21.69 34.38
N ASP A 215 15.46 22.96 34.00
CA ASP A 215 15.84 24.02 34.92
C ASP A 215 14.75 24.28 35.98
N SER A 216 13.47 24.18 35.59
CA SER A 216 12.33 24.30 36.50
C SER A 216 12.25 23.13 37.48
N ILE A 217 12.49 21.89 37.03
CA ILE A 217 12.53 20.70 37.87
C ILE A 217 13.70 20.80 38.86
N ASP A 218 14.87 21.24 38.41
CA ASP A 218 16.05 21.41 39.26
C ASP A 218 15.84 22.52 40.30
N SER A 219 15.16 23.61 39.92
CA SER A 219 14.78 24.69 40.83
C SER A 219 13.78 24.21 41.88
N GLN A 220 12.78 23.43 41.48
CA GLN A 220 11.78 22.86 42.40
C GLN A 220 12.43 21.88 43.38
N LYS A 221 13.38 21.07 42.91
CA LYS A 221 14.14 20.16 43.76
C LYS A 221 15.02 20.90 44.78
N GLN A 222 15.66 21.99 44.39
CA GLN A 222 16.43 22.83 45.31
C GLN A 222 15.55 23.48 46.38
N VAL A 223 14.34 23.91 46.03
CA VAL A 223 13.36 24.43 47.00
C VAL A 223 12.93 23.34 47.98
N GLU A 224 12.65 22.14 47.48
CA GLU A 224 12.30 20.98 48.32
C GLU A 224 13.45 20.57 49.26
N GLU A 225 14.70 20.57 48.77
CA GLU A 225 15.89 20.33 49.59
C GLU A 225 16.08 21.42 50.67
N ALA A 226 15.89 22.70 50.33
CA ALA A 226 15.97 23.79 51.30
C ALA A 226 14.86 23.74 52.36
N LEU A 227 13.65 23.33 51.99
CA LEU A 227 12.53 23.09 52.92
C LEU A 227 12.78 21.85 53.79
N ALA A 228 13.46 20.83 53.27
CA ALA A 228 13.83 19.64 54.03
C ALA A 228 15.00 19.89 54.98
N GLU A 229 15.93 20.79 54.64
CA GLU A 229 17.04 21.22 55.50
C GLU A 229 16.63 22.26 56.56
N SER A 230 15.49 22.94 56.38
CA SER A 230 14.89 23.74 57.45
C SER A 230 14.29 22.83 58.52
N ASP A 231 15.08 22.55 59.55
CA ASP A 231 14.70 21.73 60.70
C ASP A 231 13.54 22.45 61.47
N PRO A 232 12.36 21.83 61.64
CA PRO A 232 11.22 22.48 62.29
C PRO A 232 11.42 22.74 63.79
N SER A 233 12.56 22.34 64.37
CA SER A 233 12.83 22.45 65.80
C SER A 233 13.72 23.64 66.21
N SER A 234 14.13 24.52 65.28
CA SER A 234 15.04 25.63 65.60
C SER A 234 14.45 27.03 65.48
N ILE A 235 13.15 27.16 65.26
CA ILE A 235 12.48 28.45 65.19
C ILE A 235 11.37 28.45 66.25
N ASP A 236 11.54 29.26 67.29
CA ASP A 236 10.49 29.58 68.27
C ASP A 236 9.50 30.50 67.56
N ILE A 237 8.66 29.92 66.70
CA ILE A 237 7.57 30.62 66.01
C ILE A 237 6.36 30.53 66.93
N GLU A 238 5.86 31.67 67.39
CA GLU A 238 4.65 31.72 68.19
C GLU A 238 3.46 31.26 67.31
N ASP A 239 2.58 30.40 67.82
CA ASP A 239 1.45 29.83 67.06
C ASP A 239 0.55 30.92 66.42
N GLU A 240 0.53 32.13 66.98
CA GLU A 240 -0.22 33.29 66.46
C GLU A 240 0.39 33.87 65.17
N ASP A 241 1.73 33.84 65.01
CA ASP A 241 2.42 34.26 63.77
C ASP A 241 2.17 33.25 62.63
N ILE A 242 2.03 31.96 62.96
CA ILE A 242 1.72 30.90 62.00
C ILE A 242 0.29 31.04 61.49
N GLU A 243 -0.67 31.28 62.38
CA GLU A 243 -2.08 31.45 62.03
C GLU A 243 -2.30 32.72 61.19
N GLU A 244 -1.56 33.80 61.45
CA GLU A 244 -1.60 35.03 60.64
C GLU A 244 -0.97 34.84 59.25
N GLU A 245 0.20 34.20 59.14
CA GLU A 245 0.82 33.85 57.86
C GLU A 245 -0.03 32.84 57.06
N PHE A 246 -0.69 31.88 57.72
CA PHE A 246 -1.61 30.94 57.09
C PHE A 246 -2.85 31.65 56.52
N ARG A 247 -3.46 32.56 57.30
CA ARG A 247 -4.60 33.38 56.84
C ARG A 247 -4.21 34.32 55.70
N LYS A 248 -2.97 34.82 55.71
CA LYS A 248 -2.39 35.62 54.61
C LYS A 248 -2.13 34.77 53.37
N LEU A 249 -1.63 33.53 53.51
CA LEU A 249 -1.48 32.59 52.40
C LEU A 249 -2.83 32.19 51.80
N GLU A 250 -3.85 31.92 52.62
CA GLU A 250 -5.22 31.66 52.14
C GLU A 250 -5.80 32.86 51.38
N LEU A 251 -5.50 34.09 51.82
CA LEU A 251 -5.86 35.31 51.10
C LEU A 251 -5.11 35.47 49.77
N GLU A 252 -3.81 35.15 49.72
CA GLU A 252 -2.99 35.20 48.50
C GLU A 252 -3.42 34.13 47.48
N LEU A 253 -3.67 32.90 47.94
CA LEU A 253 -4.16 31.78 47.14
C LEU A 253 -5.62 32.00 46.70
N GLY A 254 -6.45 32.61 47.56
CA GLY A 254 -7.82 32.98 47.27
C GLY A 254 -7.97 34.20 46.34
N ASN A 255 -6.98 35.10 46.32
CA ASN A 255 -6.91 36.24 45.39
C ASN A 255 -6.26 35.88 44.05
N GLN A 256 -5.45 34.81 43.99
CA GLN A 256 -5.07 34.16 42.72
C GLN A 256 -6.23 33.30 42.22
N ASN A 257 -7.30 33.98 41.83
CA ASN A 257 -8.26 33.48 40.87
C ASN A 257 -7.65 33.66 39.46
N PRO A 258 -7.07 32.64 38.80
CA PRO A 258 -7.26 32.57 37.37
C PRO A 258 -8.77 32.49 37.19
N GLN A 259 -9.32 33.54 36.60
CA GLN A 259 -10.68 33.62 36.13
C GLN A 259 -10.98 32.45 35.17
N ILE A 260 -11.20 31.26 35.70
CA ILE A 260 -12.16 30.28 35.18
C ILE A 260 -13.20 30.17 36.27
N LEU A 261 -14.21 31.00 36.06
CA LEU A 261 -15.37 31.23 36.88
C LEU A 261 -16.07 29.90 37.20
N VAL A 262 -15.86 29.37 38.40
CA VAL A 262 -16.81 28.46 39.05
C VAL A 262 -17.10 29.02 40.45
N SER A 263 -18.14 29.83 40.50
CA SER A 263 -18.94 30.15 41.68
C SER A 263 -20.29 30.56 41.08
N GLN A 264 -21.44 30.00 41.44
CA GLN A 264 -21.89 29.49 42.72
C GLN A 264 -22.91 28.37 42.50
N ALA A 265 -22.87 27.35 43.35
CA ALA A 265 -24.10 26.85 43.95
C ALA A 265 -23.77 26.41 45.37
N GLY A 266 -24.17 27.25 46.32
CA GLY A 266 -24.24 26.83 47.71
C GLY A 266 -25.38 25.84 47.88
N VAL A 267 -25.06 24.79 48.63
CA VAL A 267 -25.94 23.97 49.47
C VAL A 267 -26.88 23.01 48.74
N ASP A 268 -26.49 21.74 48.72
CA ASP A 268 -27.44 20.65 48.93
C ASP A 268 -27.12 19.95 50.25
N THR A 269 -28.13 19.87 51.11
CA THR A 269 -28.22 18.75 52.05
C THR A 269 -29.01 17.64 51.37
N ALA A 270 -28.49 16.42 51.51
CA ALA A 270 -29.10 15.12 51.28
C ALA A 270 -28.82 14.43 49.92
N ALA A 271 -27.92 13.44 50.04
CA ALA A 271 -28.04 12.07 49.53
C ALA A 271 -28.36 11.88 48.03
N GLY A 272 -27.36 11.43 47.28
CA GLY A 272 -27.54 10.87 45.94
C GLY A 272 -26.27 10.23 45.41
N GLU A 273 -26.40 8.99 44.94
CA GLU A 273 -25.39 8.21 44.23
C GLU A 273 -25.08 8.81 42.84
N THR A 274 -23.90 8.47 42.31
CA THR A 274 -23.50 8.57 40.88
C THR A 274 -23.18 9.99 40.41
N GLU A 275 -22.07 10.17 39.69
CA GLU A 275 -21.77 11.21 38.66
C GLU A 275 -20.23 11.31 38.46
N VAL A 276 -19.63 10.24 37.95
CA VAL A 276 -18.40 10.31 37.14
C VAL A 276 -18.90 10.33 35.70
N SER A 277 -19.25 11.49 35.12
CA SER A 277 -19.61 11.47 33.69
C SER A 277 -19.51 12.77 32.88
N GLU A 278 -19.37 13.97 33.45
CA GLU A 278 -19.37 15.19 32.63
C GLU A 278 -18.00 15.61 32.07
N SER A 279 -16.91 15.41 32.82
CA SER A 279 -15.55 15.76 32.37
C SER A 279 -15.08 14.89 31.19
N SER A 280 -15.43 13.60 31.19
CA SER A 280 -15.13 12.67 30.10
C SER A 280 -15.92 12.99 28.82
N LYS A 281 -17.10 13.60 28.95
CA LYS A 281 -17.96 13.93 27.81
C LYS A 281 -17.48 15.17 27.07
N SER A 282 -16.98 16.16 27.81
CA SER A 282 -16.37 17.38 27.24
C SER A 282 -15.10 17.10 26.44
N LEU A 283 -14.30 16.11 26.84
CA LEU A 283 -13.16 15.62 26.06
C LEU A 283 -13.58 14.83 24.81
N CYS A 284 -14.65 14.02 24.89
CA CYS A 284 -15.19 13.31 23.71
C CYS A 284 -15.77 14.28 22.67
N ASP A 285 -16.38 15.37 23.11
CA ASP A 285 -16.92 16.41 22.23
C ASP A 285 -15.79 17.20 21.55
N ALA A 286 -14.72 17.53 22.28
CA ALA A 286 -13.53 18.19 21.72
C ALA A 286 -12.76 17.31 20.71
N LEU A 287 -12.72 15.99 20.92
CA LEU A 287 -12.11 15.06 19.96
C LEU A 287 -13.00 14.81 18.72
N SER A 288 -14.31 14.98 18.85
CA SER A 288 -15.26 14.87 17.73
C SER A 288 -15.18 16.05 16.76
N ASP A 289 -14.71 17.22 17.23
CA ASP A 289 -14.49 18.42 16.42
C ASP A 289 -13.17 18.39 15.63
N LEU A 290 -12.28 17.42 15.88
CA LEU A 290 -11.05 17.21 15.10
C LEU A 290 -11.38 16.47 13.80
N LYS A 291 -12.03 17.18 12.88
CA LYS A 291 -12.44 16.68 11.57
C LYS A 291 -11.21 16.42 10.70
N LEU A 292 -10.68 15.19 10.73
CA LEU A 292 -9.78 14.66 9.70
C LEU A 292 -10.53 14.69 8.36
N ALA A 293 -10.24 15.70 7.55
CA ALA A 293 -10.75 15.80 6.19
C ALA A 293 -10.10 14.71 5.34
N ASP A 294 -10.76 13.56 5.25
CA ASP A 294 -10.48 12.55 4.23
C ASP A 294 -10.88 13.14 2.86
N ASN A 295 -9.88 13.53 2.08
CA ASN A 295 -10.07 14.04 0.73
C ASN A 295 -10.27 12.86 -0.23
N ALA A 296 -11.50 12.37 -0.31
CA ALA A 296 -11.95 11.54 -1.41
C ALA A 296 -13.24 12.09 -2.03
N ALA A 297 -13.15 12.31 -3.34
CA ALA A 297 -14.23 12.46 -4.31
C ALA A 297 -14.98 13.81 -4.36
N ARG A 298 -14.43 14.68 -5.22
CA ARG A 298 -15.18 15.63 -6.04
C ARG A 298 -16.19 14.93 -6.97
N GLY A 299 -17.36 15.55 -7.11
CA GLY A 299 -18.21 15.51 -8.31
C GLY A 299 -19.59 14.87 -8.08
N SER A 300 -20.71 15.40 -8.55
CA SER A 300 -21.00 16.64 -9.29
C SER A 300 -22.52 16.83 -9.26
N THR A 301 -22.96 18.07 -9.09
CA THR A 301 -24.37 18.50 -9.04
C THR A 301 -25.01 18.38 -10.42
N ILE A 302 -26.15 17.69 -10.47
CA ILE A 302 -27.08 17.66 -11.61
C ILE A 302 -27.88 18.97 -11.61
N LEU A 303 -27.79 19.75 -12.69
CA LEU A 303 -28.88 20.61 -13.18
C LEU A 303 -28.88 20.65 -14.72
N ASN A 304 -30.05 20.39 -15.28
CA ASN A 304 -30.40 20.42 -16.70
C ASN A 304 -30.53 21.87 -17.23
N SER A 305 -30.19 22.12 -18.50
CA SER A 305 -31.03 22.86 -19.45
C SER A 305 -30.45 22.88 -20.89
N THR A 306 -31.16 22.19 -21.79
CA THR A 306 -31.47 22.51 -23.22
C THR A 306 -30.49 23.30 -24.10
N GLY A 307 -30.17 22.72 -25.27
CA GLY A 307 -29.63 23.47 -26.42
C GLY A 307 -29.30 22.62 -27.65
N SER A 308 -30.31 22.38 -28.48
CA SER A 308 -30.28 21.70 -29.79
C SER A 308 -29.26 22.27 -30.78
N LYS A 309 -28.47 21.41 -31.45
CA LYS A 309 -28.38 21.34 -32.93
C LYS A 309 -27.65 20.10 -33.42
N ARG A 310 -28.35 19.31 -34.24
CA ARG A 310 -27.81 18.32 -35.16
C ARG A 310 -26.94 19.04 -36.20
N ASP A 311 -25.90 18.39 -36.67
CA ASP A 311 -25.69 18.22 -38.12
C ASP A 311 -24.82 16.99 -38.40
N ASN A 312 -25.43 16.06 -39.15
CA ASN A 312 -24.78 15.02 -39.93
C ASN A 312 -23.99 15.67 -41.06
N ILE A 313 -22.84 15.11 -41.43
CA ILE A 313 -22.44 14.90 -42.84
C ILE A 313 -21.34 13.83 -42.89
N SER A 314 -21.68 12.71 -43.54
CA SER A 314 -20.75 11.72 -44.07
C SER A 314 -20.08 12.21 -45.37
N LYS A 315 -19.04 11.48 -45.79
CA LYS A 315 -18.30 11.47 -47.09
C LYS A 315 -16.96 12.22 -46.99
N ASN A 316 -15.81 11.73 -47.49
CA ASN A 316 -15.56 10.71 -48.51
C ASN A 316 -14.11 10.19 -48.45
N LEU A 317 -13.91 8.99 -49.00
CA LEU A 317 -12.64 8.35 -49.36
C LEU A 317 -11.98 9.01 -50.59
N LYS A 318 -10.64 9.02 -50.63
CA LYS A 318 -9.69 9.00 -51.78
C LYS A 318 -8.28 8.90 -51.16
N LEU A 319 -7.39 7.92 -51.34
CA LEU A 319 -6.95 7.09 -52.48
C LEU A 319 -6.27 7.90 -53.60
N GLU A 320 -4.94 7.99 -53.51
CA GLU A 320 -3.88 7.98 -54.57
C GLU A 320 -2.54 8.29 -53.84
N ALA A 321 -1.49 7.46 -53.84
CA ALA A 321 -0.65 6.96 -54.93
C ALA A 321 0.16 8.07 -55.63
N ALA A 322 1.39 8.29 -55.15
CA ALA A 322 2.62 8.56 -55.90
C ALA A 322 3.82 8.47 -54.95
#